data_AF-A0AA38MS09-F1
#
_entry.id   AF-A0AA38MS09-F1
#
_cell.length_a   1.000
_cell.length_b   1.000
_cell.length_c   1.000
_cell.angle_alpha   90.00
_cell.angle_beta   90.00
_cell.angle_gamma   90.00
#
_symmetry.space_group_name_H-M   'P 1'
#
loop_
_entity.id
_entity.type
_entity.pdbx_description
1 polymer ?
#
loop_
_entity_poly.entity_id
_entity_poly.type
_entity_poly.pdbx_seq_one_letter_code
_entity_poly.pdbx_strand_id
1 'polypeptide(L)'
;MPPNFQNTVVLFMLVIQLFEPSSSTANQDKRISAFLNGDFIIGALFPVHLPPSSTKQPVASLGIKCGKVRELYGIQRVEVTFQTLDRINKDPNLLPNLTLGVEIRDECWYAPVALQQSIELIRDAITPVSSYLDTCHNLTGGQLTGEAGQRGPLIGVVGPGSSSVALQVQNLLQLFHMPQVGYSTTSRDLSDKSRFNYFMRVVPSDYYQAQVMLDIVRHYGWTYVSAVNTDENYGQSGIQAFRELAEEVDVCIAREDSILSKASDESFNKVILNLKQDPKAFVVVCFCEGFTIRGLLKATRRLNMTNHFLFLGR
;
A
#
# COMPACT_ATOMS: atom_id res chain seq x y z
N MET A 1 51.40 -17.22 4.20
CA MET A 1 50.15 -16.43 4.19
C MET A 1 50.36 -15.21 5.08
N PRO A 2 50.31 -13.99 4.53
CA PRO A 2 50.82 -12.82 5.24
C PRO A 2 49.82 -12.28 6.28
N PRO A 3 50.31 -11.64 7.36
CA PRO A 3 49.59 -11.38 8.60
C PRO A 3 48.82 -10.04 8.61
N ASN A 4 48.19 -9.67 7.49
CA ASN A 4 47.65 -8.31 7.28
C ASN A 4 46.12 -8.21 7.22
N PHE A 5 45.36 -9.19 7.70
CA PHE A 5 43.89 -9.14 7.65
C PHE A 5 43.23 -8.66 8.96
N GLN A 6 43.90 -8.79 10.10
CA GLN A 6 43.33 -8.41 11.41
C GLN A 6 43.44 -6.90 11.71
N ASN A 7 44.51 -6.24 11.25
CA ASN A 7 44.72 -4.82 11.54
C ASN A 7 43.83 -3.89 10.71
N THR A 8 43.34 -4.33 9.54
CA THR A 8 42.43 -3.53 8.71
C THR A 8 41.00 -3.51 9.26
N VAL A 9 40.57 -4.58 9.94
CA VAL A 9 39.23 -4.68 10.55
C VAL A 9 39.14 -3.84 11.83
N VAL A 10 40.21 -3.77 12.61
CA VAL A 10 40.25 -2.94 13.84
C VAL A 10 40.27 -1.45 13.49
N LEU A 11 40.95 -1.04 12.42
CA LEU A 11 40.95 0.36 11.97
C LEU A 11 39.57 0.79 11.45
N PHE A 12 38.82 -0.11 10.79
CA PHE A 12 37.46 0.19 10.31
C PHE A 12 36.44 0.32 11.46
N MET A 13 36.62 -0.45 12.55
CA MET A 13 35.78 -0.36 13.75
C MET A 13 36.07 0.90 14.58
N LEU A 14 37.31 1.40 14.59
CA LEU A 14 37.68 2.62 15.33
C LEU A 14 37.20 3.91 14.64
N VAL A 15 37.13 3.91 13.30
CA VAL A 15 36.63 5.07 12.52
C VAL A 15 35.12 5.25 12.69
N ILE A 16 34.38 4.17 12.98
CA ILE A 16 32.94 4.24 13.29
C ILE A 16 32.67 4.80 14.70
N GLN A 17 33.64 4.72 15.62
CA GLN A 17 33.51 5.24 16.99
C GLN A 17 33.97 6.71 17.17
N LEU A 18 34.50 7.36 16.13
CA LEU A 18 34.94 8.77 16.19
C LEU A 18 33.99 9.76 15.48
N PHE A 19 32.84 9.30 14.99
CA PHE A 19 31.73 10.16 14.57
C PHE A 19 30.57 10.03 15.54
N GLU A 20 30.73 10.55 16.76
CA GLU A 20 29.57 10.98 17.54
C GLU A 20 29.06 12.30 16.94
N PRO A 21 27.84 12.36 16.39
CA PRO A 21 27.23 13.64 16.09
C PRO A 21 26.80 14.25 17.42
N SER A 22 27.52 15.30 17.81
CA SER A 22 27.12 16.26 18.84
C SER A 22 25.64 16.62 18.68
N SER A 23 24.89 16.39 19.76
CA SER A 23 23.48 16.72 19.92
C SER A 23 23.20 18.18 19.56
N SER A 24 22.54 18.38 18.43
CA SER A 24 21.70 19.56 18.19
C SER A 24 20.27 19.05 17.96
N THR A 25 19.43 19.22 18.97
CA THR A 25 17.98 18.96 18.89
C THR A 25 17.31 20.05 18.09
N ALA A 26 17.53 20.04 16.78
CA ALA A 26 16.58 20.56 15.81
C ALA A 26 15.74 19.37 15.35
N ASN A 27 14.57 19.19 15.96
CA ASN A 27 13.58 18.20 15.55
C ASN A 27 12.97 18.66 14.21
N GLN A 28 13.75 18.57 13.14
CA GLN A 28 13.20 18.58 11.78
C GLN A 28 12.67 17.18 11.55
N ASP A 29 11.35 17.02 11.58
CA ASP A 29 10.65 15.91 10.95
C ASP A 29 11.11 15.87 9.49
N LYS A 30 12.17 15.13 9.21
CA LYS A 30 12.69 14.93 7.87
C LYS A 30 11.66 14.04 7.19
N ARG A 31 10.69 14.65 6.54
CA ARG A 31 9.63 13.98 5.77
C ARG A 31 10.32 13.19 4.65
N ILE A 32 10.54 11.90 4.88
CA ILE A 32 11.30 11.05 3.97
C ILE A 32 10.41 10.73 2.77
N SER A 33 10.67 11.37 1.64
CA SER A 33 10.19 10.98 0.33
C SER A 33 11.37 10.61 -0.57
N ALA A 34 11.15 9.70 -1.52
CA ALA A 34 12.12 9.44 -2.57
C ALA A 34 11.72 10.30 -3.77
N PHE A 35 12.60 11.22 -4.19
CA PHE A 35 12.28 12.25 -5.17
C PHE A 35 13.25 12.21 -6.35
N LEU A 36 12.69 12.27 -7.55
CA LEU A 36 13.40 12.48 -8.80
C LEU A 36 12.74 13.65 -9.52
N ASN A 37 13.52 14.66 -9.91
CA ASN A 37 12.97 15.83 -10.60
C ASN A 37 12.66 15.53 -12.08
N GLY A 38 11.79 16.35 -12.67
CA GLY A 38 11.46 16.33 -14.09
C GLY A 38 10.51 17.47 -14.44
N ASP A 39 10.25 17.66 -15.74
CA ASP A 39 9.31 18.66 -16.25
C ASP A 39 7.90 18.44 -15.69
N PHE A 40 7.53 17.18 -15.42
CA PHE A 40 6.31 16.80 -14.73
C PHE A 40 6.61 15.79 -13.63
N ILE A 41 5.87 15.83 -12.53
CA ILE A 41 6.03 14.92 -11.40
C ILE A 41 4.84 13.98 -11.29
N ILE A 42 5.11 12.68 -11.16
CA ILE A 42 4.11 11.68 -10.79
C ILE A 42 4.24 11.42 -9.28
N GLY A 43 3.13 11.46 -8.54
CA GLY A 43 3.09 11.02 -7.16
C GLY A 43 2.99 9.50 -7.10
N ALA A 44 3.65 8.86 -6.14
CA ALA A 44 3.47 7.42 -5.91
C ALA A 44 3.31 7.11 -4.42
N LEU A 45 2.30 6.30 -4.12
CA LEU A 45 2.05 5.76 -2.79
C LEU A 45 2.34 4.26 -2.80
N PHE A 46 3.38 3.88 -2.06
CA PHE A 46 3.76 2.49 -1.89
C PHE A 46 3.83 2.12 -0.41
N PRO A 47 3.47 0.87 -0.03
CA PRO A 47 3.58 0.40 1.34
C PRO A 47 5.03 -0.02 1.64
N VAL A 48 5.92 0.96 1.79
CA VAL A 48 7.33 0.74 2.11
C VAL A 48 7.45 0.07 3.47
N HIS A 49 6.61 0.45 4.43
CA HIS A 49 6.55 -0.19 5.74
C HIS A 49 5.22 -0.93 5.98
N LEU A 50 5.23 -1.82 6.97
CA LEU A 50 4.03 -2.43 7.52
C LEU A 50 3.16 -1.39 8.24
N PRO A 51 1.84 -1.65 8.37
CA PRO A 51 0.96 -0.74 9.09
C PRO A 51 1.32 -0.69 10.59
N PRO A 52 1.06 0.44 11.27
CA PRO A 52 1.49 0.67 12.65
C PRO A 52 0.93 -0.38 13.63
N SER A 53 1.72 -0.76 14.65
CA SER A 53 1.37 -1.83 15.59
C SER A 53 0.24 -1.45 16.57
N SER A 54 0.05 -0.15 16.85
CA SER A 54 -1.03 0.35 17.71
C SER A 54 -1.91 1.31 16.94
N THR A 55 -3.20 0.98 16.82
CA THR A 55 -4.24 1.86 16.26
C THR A 55 -4.88 2.76 17.33
N LYS A 56 -4.46 2.64 18.60
CA LYS A 56 -5.06 3.36 19.75
C LYS A 56 -4.49 4.75 19.98
N GLN A 57 -3.50 5.19 19.20
CA GLN A 57 -2.98 6.55 19.35
C GLN A 57 -3.81 7.53 18.51
N PRO A 58 -4.30 8.63 19.11
CA PRO A 58 -5.01 9.68 18.37
C PRO A 58 -4.15 10.22 17.24
N VAL A 59 -4.77 10.41 16.06
CA VAL A 59 -4.13 10.98 14.85
C VAL A 59 -3.53 12.38 15.13
N ALA A 60 -4.02 13.08 16.15
CA ALA A 60 -3.54 14.40 16.57
C ALA A 60 -2.12 14.40 17.19
N SER A 61 -1.56 13.25 17.57
CA SER A 61 -0.15 13.12 17.98
C SER A 61 0.65 12.51 16.83
N LEU A 62 1.28 13.34 15.99
CA LEU A 62 2.07 13.03 14.78
C LEU A 62 3.36 12.21 15.04
N GLY A 63 3.27 11.13 15.82
CA GLY A 63 4.31 10.14 16.04
C GLY A 63 3.94 8.76 15.51
N ILE A 64 3.08 8.68 14.48
CA ILE A 64 2.67 7.39 13.89
C ILE A 64 3.90 6.74 13.24
N LYS A 65 4.51 5.79 13.97
CA LYS A 65 5.62 5.00 13.46
C LYS A 65 5.07 3.79 12.73
N CYS A 66 5.35 3.73 11.43
CA CYS A 66 5.08 2.54 10.64
C CYS A 66 5.92 1.36 11.14
N GLY A 67 5.50 0.16 10.75
CA GLY A 67 6.17 -1.09 11.14
C GLY A 67 7.47 -1.32 10.37
N LYS A 68 7.87 -2.58 10.24
CA LYS A 68 9.09 -2.96 9.52
C LYS A 68 8.96 -2.72 8.00
N VAL A 69 10.09 -2.53 7.33
CA VAL A 69 10.17 -2.42 5.86
C VAL A 69 9.61 -3.68 5.19
N ARG A 70 8.92 -3.50 4.06
CA ARG A 70 8.43 -4.54 3.16
C ARG A 70 9.30 -4.56 1.91
N GLU A 71 10.01 -5.66 1.69
CA GLU A 71 10.87 -5.82 0.52
C GLU A 71 10.07 -5.88 -0.79
N LEU A 72 9.15 -6.86 -0.90
CA LEU A 72 8.41 -7.13 -2.14
C LEU A 72 7.39 -6.05 -2.52
N TYR A 73 6.61 -5.57 -1.54
CA TYR A 73 5.56 -4.59 -1.80
C TYR A 73 6.00 -3.13 -1.61
N GLY A 74 7.15 -2.92 -0.99
CA GLY A 74 7.72 -1.61 -0.72
C GLY A 74 8.89 -1.33 -1.63
N ILE A 75 10.09 -1.72 -1.19
CA ILE A 75 11.36 -1.37 -1.84
C ILE A 75 11.40 -1.77 -3.32
N GLN A 76 10.94 -2.97 -3.69
CA GLN A 76 10.91 -3.37 -5.09
C GLN A 76 10.05 -2.45 -5.96
N ARG A 77 8.93 -1.94 -5.46
CA ARG A 77 8.07 -1.01 -6.20
C ARG A 77 8.71 0.37 -6.36
N VAL A 78 9.44 0.82 -5.34
CA VAL A 78 10.24 2.05 -5.39
C VAL A 78 11.30 1.93 -6.48
N GLU A 79 12.12 0.87 -6.45
CA GLU A 79 13.21 0.66 -7.43
C GLU A 79 12.69 0.45 -8.85
N VAL A 80 11.62 -0.34 -9.03
CA VAL A 80 10.98 -0.54 -10.34
C VAL A 80 10.45 0.79 -10.89
N THR A 81 9.99 1.70 -10.02
CA THR A 81 9.54 3.02 -10.46
C THR A 81 10.69 3.84 -11.02
N PHE A 82 11.83 3.91 -10.33
CA PHE A 82 13.02 4.59 -10.86
C PHE A 82 13.50 3.99 -12.17
N GLN A 83 13.61 2.66 -12.24
CA GLN A 83 14.02 1.98 -13.47
C GLN A 83 13.03 2.21 -14.62
N THR A 84 11.73 2.30 -14.33
CA THR A 84 10.70 2.55 -15.34
C THR A 84 10.81 3.97 -15.88
N LEU A 85 11.02 4.97 -15.01
CA LEU A 85 11.22 6.36 -15.42
C LEU A 85 12.50 6.54 -16.23
N ASP A 86 13.58 5.85 -15.86
CA ASP A 86 14.82 5.82 -16.65
C ASP A 86 14.58 5.30 -18.08
N ARG A 87 13.71 4.31 -18.24
CA ARG A 87 13.36 3.76 -19.56
C ARG A 87 12.48 4.74 -20.34
N ILE A 88 11.47 5.32 -19.70
CA ILE A 88 10.57 6.30 -20.34
C ILE A 88 11.36 7.52 -20.82
N ASN A 89 12.17 8.11 -19.94
CA ASN A 89 12.93 9.33 -20.26
C ASN A 89 14.05 9.09 -21.30
N LYS A 90 14.43 7.83 -21.57
CA LYS A 90 15.41 7.47 -22.61
C LYS A 90 14.76 7.03 -23.93
N ASP A 91 13.45 6.80 -23.96
CA ASP A 91 12.75 6.35 -25.16
C ASP A 91 12.41 7.56 -26.04
N PRO A 92 13.03 7.71 -27.24
CA PRO A 92 12.76 8.85 -28.11
C PRO A 92 11.32 8.85 -28.68
N ASN A 93 10.58 7.75 -28.57
CA ASN A 93 9.21 7.64 -29.09
C ASN A 93 8.15 7.99 -28.04
N LEU A 94 8.52 8.06 -26.76
CA LEU A 94 7.58 8.29 -25.66
C LEU A 94 7.98 9.56 -24.91
N LEU A 95 7.17 10.61 -25.02
CA LEU A 95 7.42 11.94 -24.42
C LEU A 95 8.76 12.58 -24.87
N PRO A 96 8.97 12.77 -26.19
CA PRO A 96 10.22 13.37 -26.68
C PRO A 96 10.40 14.79 -26.13
N ASN A 97 11.63 15.11 -25.71
CA ASN A 97 12.02 16.39 -25.09
C ASN A 97 11.30 16.72 -23.77
N LEU A 98 10.68 15.74 -23.12
CA LEU A 98 10.10 15.89 -21.79
C LEU A 98 10.71 14.86 -20.85
N THR A 99 10.85 15.25 -19.59
CA THR A 99 11.34 14.39 -18.50
C THR A 99 10.24 14.19 -17.47
N LEU A 100 9.98 12.93 -17.13
CA LEU A 100 9.13 12.57 -16.01
C LEU A 100 9.97 12.37 -14.75
N GLY A 101 9.61 13.10 -13.70
CA GLY A 101 10.06 12.88 -12.34
C GLY A 101 9.01 12.15 -11.50
N VAL A 102 9.35 11.87 -10.25
CA VAL A 102 8.45 11.20 -9.30
C VAL A 102 8.68 11.71 -7.88
N GLU A 103 7.62 11.76 -7.09
CA GLU A 103 7.72 11.79 -5.64
C GLU A 103 7.03 10.55 -5.05
N ILE A 104 7.83 9.70 -4.42
CA ILE A 104 7.38 8.46 -3.80
C ILE A 104 7.28 8.66 -2.28
N ARG A 105 6.10 8.37 -1.73
CA ARG A 105 5.82 8.48 -0.29
C ARG A 105 5.25 7.18 0.27
N ASP A 106 5.52 6.94 1.54
CA ASP A 106 5.11 5.71 2.21
C ASP A 106 3.67 5.79 2.72
N GLU A 107 2.83 4.87 2.27
CA GLU A 107 1.42 4.77 2.68
C GLU A 107 1.21 3.85 3.90
N CYS A 108 2.23 3.05 4.25
CA CYS A 108 2.24 2.07 5.33
C CYS A 108 1.04 1.11 5.38
N TRP A 109 0.32 0.89 4.27
CA TRP A 109 -0.95 0.15 4.25
C TRP A 109 -1.97 0.67 5.28
N TYR A 110 -1.99 1.98 5.56
CA TYR A 110 -2.83 2.57 6.61
C TYR A 110 -3.39 3.94 6.17
N ALA A 111 -4.72 4.05 6.13
CA ALA A 111 -5.40 5.20 5.56
C ALA A 111 -4.98 6.58 6.12
N PRO A 112 -4.83 6.77 7.45
CA PRO A 112 -4.37 8.05 7.98
C PRO A 112 -2.98 8.47 7.47
N VAL A 113 -2.04 7.52 7.33
CA VAL A 113 -0.69 7.82 6.82
C VAL A 113 -0.76 8.16 5.33
N ALA A 114 -1.48 7.36 4.54
CA ALA A 114 -1.65 7.62 3.11
C ALA A 114 -2.31 8.97 2.82
N LEU A 115 -3.34 9.36 3.60
CA LEU A 115 -3.99 10.67 3.51
C LEU A 115 -3.02 11.80 3.85
N GLN A 116 -2.24 11.65 4.93
CA GLN A 116 -1.22 12.64 5.28
C GLN A 116 -0.21 12.80 4.14
N GLN A 117 0.30 11.71 3.57
CA GLN A 117 1.23 11.78 2.44
C GLN A 117 0.60 12.37 1.17
N SER A 118 -0.70 12.13 0.94
CA SER A 118 -1.44 12.71 -0.18
C SER A 118 -1.59 14.23 -0.03
N ILE A 119 -1.83 14.73 1.18
CA ILE A 119 -1.84 16.17 1.47
C ILE A 119 -0.48 16.78 1.16
N GLU A 120 0.62 16.10 1.54
CA GLU A 120 1.96 16.58 1.24
C GLU A 120 2.27 16.61 -0.26
N LEU A 121 1.85 15.58 -1.03
CA LEU A 121 1.96 15.59 -2.51
C LEU A 121 1.25 16.81 -3.12
N ILE A 122 0.01 17.08 -2.67
CA ILE A 122 -0.79 18.20 -3.16
C ILE A 122 -0.16 19.53 -2.74
N ARG A 123 0.24 19.66 -1.48
CA ARG A 123 0.88 20.87 -0.96
C ARG A 123 2.11 21.21 -1.79
N ASP A 124 2.99 20.24 -1.97
CA ASP A 124 4.22 20.38 -2.72
C ASP A 124 4.00 20.75 -4.19
N ALA A 125 2.85 20.35 -4.76
CA ALA A 125 2.44 20.73 -6.11
C ALA A 125 1.86 22.16 -6.20
N ILE A 126 1.20 22.63 -5.15
CA ILE A 126 0.54 23.95 -5.10
C ILE A 126 1.50 25.04 -4.67
N THR A 127 2.44 24.78 -3.75
CA THR A 127 3.45 25.77 -3.36
C THR A 127 4.48 25.91 -4.49
N PRO A 128 4.44 27.00 -5.28
CA PRO A 128 5.52 27.25 -6.23
C PRO A 128 6.78 27.50 -5.40
N VAL A 129 7.94 27.09 -5.91
CA VAL A 129 9.26 27.38 -5.34
C VAL A 129 9.59 28.88 -5.50
N SER A 130 8.69 29.76 -5.06
CA SER A 130 8.83 31.21 -5.08
C SER A 130 8.75 31.84 -3.69
N SER A 131 8.56 31.06 -2.62
CA SER A 131 8.41 31.61 -1.26
C SER A 131 9.53 31.24 -0.26
N TYR A 132 10.68 30.72 -0.73
CA TYR A 132 11.88 30.58 0.12
C TYR A 132 13.06 31.46 -0.34
N LEU A 133 12.89 32.23 -1.42
CA LEU A 133 13.91 33.16 -1.91
C LEU A 133 13.73 34.61 -1.43
N ASP A 134 12.69 34.91 -0.63
CA ASP A 134 12.36 36.31 -0.27
C ASP A 134 12.59 36.66 1.21
N THR A 135 13.41 35.90 1.94
CA THR A 135 13.76 36.27 3.35
C THR A 135 15.26 36.33 3.65
N CYS A 136 16.12 36.23 2.63
CA CYS A 136 17.56 36.46 2.79
C CYS A 136 18.16 37.34 1.67
N HIS A 137 17.43 38.36 1.20
CA HIS A 137 18.02 39.42 0.38
C HIS A 137 18.45 40.59 1.27
N ASN A 138 19.43 40.37 2.16
CA ASN A 138 20.17 41.47 2.80
C ASN A 138 21.47 41.07 3.51
N LEU A 139 22.21 40.08 3.03
CA LEU A 139 23.59 39.86 3.47
C LEU A 139 24.48 39.52 2.27
N THR A 140 25.10 40.57 1.72
CA THR A 140 26.44 40.61 1.12
C THR A 140 26.93 39.39 0.32
N GLY A 141 26.95 39.53 -1.01
CA GLY A 141 28.16 39.24 -1.80
C GLY A 141 28.57 37.78 -2.05
N GLY A 142 27.64 36.82 -2.07
CA GLY A 142 27.92 35.45 -2.49
C GLY A 142 27.02 35.03 -3.66
N GLN A 143 27.58 34.76 -4.83
CA GLN A 143 26.85 34.23 -5.97
C GLN A 143 26.41 32.80 -5.66
N LEU A 144 25.17 32.63 -5.22
CA LEU A 144 24.53 31.33 -4.99
C LEU A 144 24.14 30.72 -6.34
N THR A 145 25.04 29.96 -6.97
CA THR A 145 24.67 29.02 -8.03
C THR A 145 24.06 27.77 -7.40
N GLY A 146 22.90 27.93 -6.79
CA GLY A 146 22.01 26.84 -6.45
C GLY A 146 20.73 27.09 -7.22
N GLU A 147 20.62 26.53 -8.42
CA GLU A 147 19.33 26.43 -9.08
C GLU A 147 18.41 25.64 -8.14
N ALA A 148 17.61 26.36 -7.34
CA ALA A 148 16.42 25.80 -6.72
C ALA A 148 15.51 25.44 -7.90
N GLY A 149 15.79 24.29 -8.51
CA GLY A 149 15.14 23.85 -9.74
C GLY A 149 13.65 23.92 -9.54
N GLN A 150 12.96 24.61 -10.45
CA GLN A 150 11.52 24.63 -10.47
C GLN A 150 11.03 23.17 -10.44
N ARG A 151 10.30 22.83 -9.38
CA ARG A 151 9.69 21.51 -9.25
C ARG A 151 8.60 21.41 -10.29
N GLY A 152 8.64 20.36 -11.13
CA GLY A 152 7.58 20.10 -12.09
C GLY A 152 6.22 19.95 -11.39
N PRO A 153 5.10 20.34 -12.03
CA PRO A 153 3.78 20.17 -11.46
C PRO A 153 3.45 18.68 -11.26
N LEU A 154 2.71 18.38 -10.19
CA LEU A 154 2.14 17.05 -9.96
C LEU A 154 1.00 16.80 -10.95
N ILE A 155 1.09 15.74 -11.75
CA ILE A 155 0.10 15.45 -12.82
C ILE A 155 -0.81 14.25 -12.53
N GLY A 156 -0.47 13.43 -11.54
CA GLY A 156 -1.25 12.25 -11.17
C GLY A 156 -0.61 11.47 -10.04
N VAL A 157 -1.34 10.51 -9.50
CA VAL A 157 -0.87 9.66 -8.39
C VAL A 157 -1.02 8.17 -8.74
N VAL A 158 0.02 7.39 -8.53
CA VAL A 158 0.00 5.93 -8.63
C VAL A 158 -0.16 5.31 -7.25
N GLY A 159 -1.03 4.30 -7.13
CA GLY A 159 -1.36 3.66 -5.85
C GLY A 159 -2.57 4.30 -5.16
N PRO A 160 -2.80 4.01 -3.87
CA PRO A 160 -2.06 3.09 -2.99
C PRO A 160 -2.32 1.61 -3.30
N GLY A 161 -1.79 0.70 -2.48
CA GLY A 161 -1.92 -0.73 -2.70
C GLY A 161 -3.25 -1.35 -2.22
N SER A 162 -3.77 -0.92 -1.07
CA SER A 162 -5.03 -1.42 -0.52
C SER A 162 -6.24 -0.67 -1.09
N SER A 163 -7.31 -1.40 -1.42
CA SER A 163 -8.56 -0.81 -1.90
C SER A 163 -9.21 0.13 -0.88
N SER A 164 -9.17 -0.22 0.42
CA SER A 164 -9.76 0.61 1.48
C SER A 164 -8.98 1.92 1.64
N VAL A 165 -7.65 1.86 1.57
CA VAL A 165 -6.76 3.04 1.58
C VAL A 165 -6.96 3.89 0.32
N ALA A 166 -7.09 3.26 -0.84
CA ALA A 166 -7.28 3.96 -2.12
C ALA A 166 -8.57 4.75 -2.19
N LEU A 167 -9.66 4.22 -1.64
CA LEU A 167 -10.93 4.95 -1.50
C LEU A 167 -10.75 6.26 -0.72
N GLN A 168 -9.98 6.22 0.38
CA GLN A 168 -9.73 7.41 1.19
C GLN A 168 -8.84 8.42 0.45
N VAL A 169 -7.76 7.96 -0.18
CA VAL A 169 -6.88 8.82 -0.99
C VAL A 169 -7.65 9.47 -2.14
N GLN A 170 -8.49 8.71 -2.84
CA GLN A 170 -9.28 9.21 -3.96
C GLN A 170 -10.28 10.30 -3.54
N ASN A 171 -10.92 10.15 -2.38
CA ASN A 171 -11.83 11.16 -1.84
C ASN A 171 -11.15 12.53 -1.65
N LEU A 172 -9.85 12.55 -1.36
CA LEU A 172 -9.05 13.77 -1.30
C LEU A 172 -8.60 14.23 -2.68
N LEU A 173 -7.97 13.35 -3.47
CA LEU A 173 -7.37 13.70 -4.76
C LEU A 173 -8.39 14.28 -5.75
N GLN A 174 -9.63 13.78 -5.75
CA GLN A 174 -10.67 14.26 -6.66
C GLN A 174 -11.10 15.71 -6.41
N LEU A 175 -10.93 16.23 -5.18
CA LEU A 175 -11.20 17.64 -4.87
C LEU A 175 -10.26 18.58 -5.62
N PHE A 176 -9.09 18.07 -6.03
CA PHE A 176 -8.07 18.79 -6.79
C PHE A 176 -8.03 18.33 -8.26
N HIS A 177 -9.03 17.56 -8.72
CA HIS A 177 -9.07 16.96 -10.06
C HIS A 177 -7.83 16.12 -10.40
N MET A 178 -7.21 15.50 -9.38
CA MET A 178 -5.99 14.72 -9.55
C MET A 178 -6.32 13.28 -9.96
N PRO A 179 -5.88 12.82 -11.14
CA PRO A 179 -6.09 11.44 -11.56
C PRO A 179 -5.26 10.48 -10.70
N GLN A 180 -5.89 9.38 -10.28
CA GLN A 180 -5.26 8.32 -9.51
C GLN A 180 -5.29 7.01 -10.29
N VAL A 181 -4.15 6.31 -10.39
CA VAL A 181 -4.06 4.98 -11.03
C VAL A 181 -3.68 3.92 -10.01
N GLY A 182 -4.65 3.07 -9.66
CA GLY A 182 -4.44 1.94 -8.77
C GLY A 182 -3.78 0.74 -9.47
N TYR A 183 -2.79 0.13 -8.82
CA TYR A 183 -2.06 -1.03 -9.33
C TYR A 183 -2.46 -2.37 -8.66
N SER A 184 -3.08 -2.33 -7.48
CA SER A 184 -3.57 -3.53 -6.77
C SER A 184 -4.92 -3.34 -6.09
N THR A 185 -5.63 -2.27 -6.42
CA THR A 185 -6.91 -1.85 -5.83
C THR A 185 -8.08 -2.40 -6.64
N THR A 186 -8.55 -3.58 -6.25
CA THR A 186 -9.48 -4.38 -7.05
C THR A 186 -10.93 -4.29 -6.59
N SER A 187 -11.24 -3.65 -5.46
CA SER A 187 -12.61 -3.53 -4.93
C SER A 187 -13.58 -2.99 -5.98
N ARG A 188 -14.79 -3.57 -6.06
CA ARG A 188 -15.82 -3.15 -7.01
C ARG A 188 -16.28 -1.72 -6.72
N ASP A 189 -16.21 -1.28 -5.46
CA ASP A 189 -16.61 0.05 -4.98
C ASP A 189 -15.94 1.19 -5.77
N LEU A 190 -14.68 1.00 -6.19
CA LEU A 190 -13.88 1.97 -6.96
C LEU A 190 -14.27 2.07 -8.45
N SER A 191 -15.20 1.22 -8.89
CA SER A 191 -15.67 1.21 -10.29
C SER A 191 -16.76 2.24 -10.56
N ASP A 192 -17.42 2.76 -9.52
CA ASP A 192 -18.48 3.76 -9.65
C ASP A 192 -17.89 5.14 -10.01
N LYS A 193 -17.96 5.50 -11.30
CA LYS A 193 -17.45 6.78 -11.83
C LYS A 193 -18.30 7.98 -11.44
N SER A 194 -19.54 7.79 -10.99
CA SER A 194 -20.33 8.89 -10.41
C SER A 194 -19.73 9.36 -9.09
N ARG A 195 -19.07 8.45 -8.35
CA ARG A 195 -18.42 8.71 -7.06
C ARG A 195 -16.92 8.95 -7.17
N PHE A 196 -16.24 8.23 -8.07
CA PHE A 196 -14.77 8.21 -8.21
C PHE A 196 -14.35 8.51 -9.65
N ASN A 197 -14.69 9.70 -10.14
CA ASN A 197 -14.48 10.10 -11.54
C ASN A 197 -12.99 10.12 -11.95
N TYR A 198 -12.09 10.49 -11.03
CA TYR A 198 -10.64 10.60 -11.29
C TYR A 198 -9.86 9.32 -10.99
N PHE A 199 -10.54 8.26 -10.56
CA PHE A 199 -9.88 6.98 -10.27
C PHE A 199 -9.80 6.12 -11.52
N MET A 200 -8.66 5.48 -11.75
CA MET A 200 -8.45 4.46 -12.77
C MET A 200 -7.64 3.32 -12.16
N ARG A 201 -7.62 2.15 -12.80
CA ARG A 201 -6.76 1.04 -12.39
C ARG A 201 -6.36 0.18 -13.57
N VAL A 202 -5.20 -0.45 -13.46
CA VAL A 202 -4.65 -1.38 -14.47
C VAL A 202 -4.95 -2.85 -14.17
N VAL A 203 -5.77 -3.11 -13.16
CA VAL A 203 -6.17 -4.45 -12.71
C VAL A 203 -7.69 -4.62 -12.79
N PRO A 204 -8.19 -5.84 -13.03
CA PRO A 204 -9.63 -6.10 -13.09
C PRO A 204 -10.30 -5.92 -11.72
N SER A 205 -11.62 -5.77 -11.73
CA SER A 205 -12.43 -5.73 -10.51
C SER A 205 -12.51 -7.10 -9.84
N ASP A 206 -12.68 -7.10 -8.51
CA ASP A 206 -12.99 -8.30 -7.73
C ASP A 206 -14.30 -8.98 -8.13
N TYR A 207 -15.20 -8.28 -8.85
CA TYR A 207 -16.36 -8.90 -9.47
C TYR A 207 -15.98 -10.07 -10.39
N TYR A 208 -14.98 -9.87 -11.25
CA TYR A 208 -14.50 -10.93 -12.14
C TYR A 208 -13.75 -12.03 -11.38
N GLN A 209 -13.08 -11.68 -10.27
CA GLN A 209 -12.46 -12.67 -9.39
C GLN A 209 -13.53 -13.54 -8.71
N ALA A 210 -14.61 -12.93 -8.22
CA ALA A 210 -15.75 -13.64 -7.63
C ALA A 210 -16.41 -14.59 -8.64
N GLN A 211 -16.58 -14.13 -9.88
CA GLN A 211 -17.07 -14.97 -10.97
C GLN A 211 -16.19 -16.20 -11.20
N VAL A 212 -14.86 -16.02 -11.30
CA VAL A 212 -13.93 -17.14 -11.46
C VAL A 212 -13.95 -18.10 -10.26
N MET A 213 -14.03 -17.56 -9.04
CA MET A 213 -14.12 -18.39 -7.83
C MET A 213 -15.41 -19.22 -7.82
N LEU A 214 -16.53 -18.65 -8.27
CA LEU A 214 -17.79 -19.36 -8.42
C LEU A 214 -17.71 -20.42 -9.53
N ASP A 215 -17.10 -20.12 -10.66
CA ASP A 215 -16.89 -21.09 -11.74
C ASP A 215 -16.06 -22.28 -11.26
N ILE A 216 -15.04 -22.06 -10.43
CA ILE A 216 -14.27 -23.14 -9.77
C ILE A 216 -15.17 -23.97 -8.85
N VAL A 217 -15.97 -23.31 -8.00
CA VAL A 217 -16.91 -23.98 -7.09
C VAL A 217 -17.88 -24.87 -7.86
N ARG A 218 -18.43 -24.37 -8.97
CA ARG A 218 -19.34 -25.13 -9.84
C ARG A 218 -18.64 -26.26 -10.58
N HIS A 219 -17.42 -26.02 -11.08
CA HIS A 219 -16.65 -27.03 -11.81
C HIS A 219 -16.42 -28.29 -10.98
N TYR A 220 -16.19 -28.14 -9.67
CA TYR A 220 -16.01 -29.26 -8.74
C TYR A 220 -17.31 -29.77 -8.10
N GLY A 221 -18.47 -29.24 -8.51
CA GLY A 221 -19.77 -29.66 -8.01
C GLY A 221 -20.02 -29.30 -6.54
N TRP A 222 -19.36 -28.29 -6.00
CA TRP A 222 -19.57 -27.83 -4.64
C TRP A 222 -20.80 -26.92 -4.58
N THR A 223 -21.84 -27.35 -3.85
CA THR A 223 -23.11 -26.61 -3.73
C THR A 223 -23.33 -26.01 -2.35
N TYR A 224 -22.47 -26.35 -1.38
CA TYR A 224 -22.56 -25.87 0.01
C TYR A 224 -21.17 -25.48 0.50
N VAL A 225 -20.90 -24.18 0.56
CA VAL A 225 -19.57 -23.61 0.88
C VAL A 225 -19.66 -22.66 2.08
N SER A 226 -18.55 -22.42 2.75
CA SER A 226 -18.43 -21.31 3.72
C SER A 226 -17.69 -20.14 3.09
N ALA A 227 -17.85 -18.96 3.66
CA ALA A 227 -17.25 -17.72 3.21
C ALA A 227 -16.50 -17.03 4.36
N VAL A 228 -15.32 -16.49 4.07
CA VAL A 228 -14.57 -15.63 4.98
C VAL A 228 -14.00 -14.43 4.22
N ASN A 229 -13.99 -13.25 4.85
CA ASN A 229 -13.37 -12.07 4.26
C ASN A 229 -12.52 -11.28 5.26
N THR A 230 -11.55 -10.51 4.73
CA THR A 230 -10.95 -9.43 5.53
C THR A 230 -12.00 -8.34 5.74
N ASP A 231 -12.11 -7.84 6.97
CA ASP A 231 -13.09 -6.81 7.34
C ASP A 231 -12.70 -5.40 6.86
N GLU A 232 -12.75 -5.21 5.54
CA GLU A 232 -12.51 -3.93 4.86
C GLU A 232 -13.11 -3.95 3.45
N ASN A 233 -13.09 -2.81 2.74
CA ASN A 233 -13.71 -2.66 1.41
C ASN A 233 -13.28 -3.70 0.35
N TYR A 234 -12.04 -4.20 0.40
CA TYR A 234 -11.62 -5.28 -0.50
C TYR A 234 -12.39 -6.57 -0.21
N GLY A 235 -12.28 -7.07 1.03
CA GLY A 235 -12.89 -8.34 1.40
C GLY A 235 -14.41 -8.31 1.36
N GLN A 236 -15.02 -7.24 1.86
CA GLN A 236 -16.48 -7.06 1.90
C GLN A 236 -17.08 -6.96 0.48
N SER A 237 -16.51 -6.12 -0.39
CA SER A 237 -17.00 -5.95 -1.76
C SER A 237 -16.84 -7.22 -2.60
N GLY A 238 -15.73 -7.94 -2.40
CA GLY A 238 -15.47 -9.22 -3.07
C GLY A 238 -16.43 -10.33 -2.62
N ILE A 239 -16.62 -10.52 -1.31
CA ILE A 239 -17.51 -11.58 -0.82
C ILE A 239 -18.98 -11.27 -1.11
N GLN A 240 -19.36 -9.99 -1.10
CA GLN A 240 -20.69 -9.57 -1.54
C GLN A 240 -20.93 -9.91 -3.01
N ALA A 241 -19.97 -9.63 -3.90
CA ALA A 241 -20.08 -10.00 -5.31
C ALA A 241 -20.18 -11.52 -5.50
N PHE A 242 -19.42 -12.30 -4.72
CA PHE A 242 -19.53 -13.76 -4.74
C PHE A 242 -20.91 -14.24 -4.28
N ARG A 243 -21.47 -13.66 -3.21
CA ARG A 243 -22.81 -14.00 -2.71
C ARG A 243 -23.88 -13.73 -3.77
N GLU A 244 -23.88 -12.53 -4.35
CA GLU A 244 -24.82 -12.13 -5.41
C GLU A 244 -24.78 -13.13 -6.59
N LEU A 245 -23.58 -13.51 -7.04
CA LEU A 245 -23.42 -14.47 -8.12
C LEU A 245 -23.81 -15.90 -7.73
N ALA A 246 -23.53 -16.32 -6.48
CA ALA A 246 -23.85 -17.66 -5.99
C ALA A 246 -25.37 -17.89 -5.87
N GLU A 247 -26.13 -16.86 -5.49
CA GLU A 247 -27.60 -16.87 -5.43
C GLU A 247 -28.23 -17.15 -6.80
N GLU A 248 -27.55 -16.83 -7.90
CA GLU A 248 -28.05 -17.08 -9.26
C GLU A 248 -27.85 -18.54 -9.73
N VAL A 249 -27.03 -19.35 -9.04
CA VAL A 249 -26.55 -20.66 -9.55
C VAL A 249 -26.61 -21.82 -8.55
N ASP A 250 -27.59 -21.80 -7.64
CA ASP A 250 -27.85 -22.87 -6.65
C ASP A 250 -26.64 -23.25 -5.77
N VAL A 251 -25.75 -22.29 -5.49
CA VAL A 251 -24.66 -22.46 -4.52
C VAL A 251 -25.03 -21.76 -3.21
N CYS A 252 -25.16 -22.54 -2.14
CA CYS A 252 -25.51 -22.05 -0.81
C CYS A 252 -24.25 -21.69 0.00
N ILE A 253 -24.29 -20.53 0.65
CA ILE A 253 -23.28 -20.11 1.64
C ILE A 253 -23.78 -20.51 3.03
N ALA A 254 -23.11 -21.48 3.64
CA ALA A 254 -23.44 -22.02 4.96
C ALA A 254 -23.26 -20.98 6.06
N ARG A 255 -22.11 -20.29 6.00
CA ARG A 255 -21.71 -19.29 6.96
C ARG A 255 -20.78 -18.28 6.31
N GLU A 256 -20.90 -17.05 6.77
CA GLU A 256 -19.99 -15.98 6.43
C GLU A 256 -19.41 -15.38 7.70
N ASP A 257 -18.09 -15.28 7.78
CA ASP A 257 -17.37 -14.63 8.87
C ASP A 257 -16.44 -13.53 8.33
N SER A 258 -16.41 -12.39 9.01
CA SER A 258 -15.51 -11.27 8.69
C SER A 258 -14.50 -11.05 9.80
N ILE A 259 -13.24 -10.80 9.44
CA ILE A 259 -12.17 -10.60 10.42
C ILE A 259 -11.14 -9.56 9.97
N LEU A 260 -10.73 -8.68 10.88
CA LEU A 260 -9.63 -7.75 10.64
C LEU A 260 -8.30 -8.50 10.51
N SER A 261 -7.44 -8.09 9.57
CA SER A 261 -6.12 -8.70 9.38
C SER A 261 -5.18 -8.61 10.59
N LYS A 262 -5.48 -7.71 11.53
CA LYS A 262 -4.75 -7.53 12.80
C LYS A 262 -5.52 -8.06 14.02
N ALA A 263 -6.58 -8.83 13.82
CA ALA A 263 -7.33 -9.43 14.91
C ALA A 263 -6.44 -10.34 15.77
N SER A 264 -6.87 -10.58 17.02
CA SER A 264 -6.13 -11.43 17.94
C SER A 264 -6.20 -12.91 17.54
N ASP A 265 -5.30 -13.72 18.09
CA ASP A 265 -5.28 -15.15 17.84
C ASP A 265 -6.58 -15.83 18.30
N GLU A 266 -7.22 -15.33 19.37
CA GLU A 266 -8.52 -15.80 19.85
C GLU A 266 -9.63 -15.51 18.84
N SER A 267 -9.62 -14.34 18.21
CA SER A 267 -10.59 -14.00 17.16
C SER A 267 -10.43 -14.92 15.94
N PHE A 268 -9.20 -15.18 15.49
CA PHE A 268 -8.98 -16.16 14.42
C PHE A 268 -9.41 -17.57 14.82
N ASN A 269 -9.17 -17.97 16.07
CA ASN A 269 -9.64 -19.27 16.56
C ASN A 269 -11.18 -19.34 16.54
N LYS A 270 -11.88 -18.25 16.90
CA LYS A 270 -13.35 -18.18 16.82
C LYS A 270 -13.86 -18.38 15.40
N VAL A 271 -13.23 -17.76 14.40
CA VAL A 271 -13.61 -17.97 12.98
C VAL A 271 -13.49 -19.45 12.60
N ILE A 272 -12.37 -20.10 12.92
CA ILE A 272 -12.21 -21.54 12.63
C ILE A 272 -13.23 -22.41 13.37
N LEU A 273 -13.55 -22.08 14.63
CA LEU A 273 -14.56 -22.80 15.40
C LEU A 273 -15.98 -22.57 14.86
N ASN A 274 -16.27 -21.39 14.32
CA ASN A 274 -17.54 -21.08 13.66
C ASN A 274 -17.69 -21.89 12.37
N LEU A 275 -16.66 -21.93 11.52
CA LEU A 275 -16.63 -22.74 10.30
C LEU A 275 -16.85 -24.23 10.60
N LYS A 276 -16.36 -24.72 11.74
CA LYS A 276 -16.53 -26.12 12.16
C LYS A 276 -17.99 -26.50 12.44
N GLN A 277 -18.86 -25.53 12.75
CA GLN A 277 -20.26 -25.80 13.07
C GLN A 277 -21.03 -26.40 11.88
N ASP A 278 -20.52 -26.19 10.66
CA ASP A 278 -21.11 -26.63 9.41
C ASP A 278 -20.20 -27.66 8.71
N PRO A 279 -20.10 -28.91 9.20
CA PRO A 279 -19.13 -29.91 8.72
C PRO A 279 -19.35 -30.34 7.25
N LYS A 280 -20.52 -30.04 6.67
CA LYS A 280 -20.80 -30.27 5.24
C LYS A 280 -20.11 -29.23 4.34
N ALA A 281 -19.80 -28.04 4.87
CA ALA A 281 -19.19 -26.94 4.12
C ALA A 281 -17.66 -26.98 4.27
N PHE A 282 -17.02 -27.97 3.65
CA PHE A 282 -15.57 -28.15 3.74
C PHE A 282 -14.77 -27.10 2.94
N VAL A 283 -15.38 -26.51 1.90
CA VAL A 283 -14.76 -25.46 1.08
C VAL A 283 -15.04 -24.10 1.71
N VAL A 284 -13.98 -23.31 1.88
CA VAL A 284 -14.05 -21.96 2.45
C VAL A 284 -13.56 -20.97 1.40
N VAL A 285 -14.49 -20.23 0.81
CA VAL A 285 -14.23 -19.12 -0.12
C VAL A 285 -13.68 -17.94 0.68
N CYS A 286 -12.46 -17.51 0.40
CA CYS A 286 -11.73 -16.51 1.17
C CYS A 286 -11.42 -15.26 0.32
N PHE A 287 -12.17 -14.18 0.53
CA PHE A 287 -11.81 -12.85 0.04
C PHE A 287 -10.95 -12.13 1.09
N CYS A 288 -9.72 -12.63 1.21
CA CYS A 288 -8.85 -12.37 2.35
C CYS A 288 -7.53 -11.73 1.90
N GLU A 289 -7.03 -10.79 2.68
CA GLU A 289 -5.66 -10.29 2.55
C GLU A 289 -4.64 -11.32 3.08
N GLY A 290 -3.37 -11.17 2.68
CA GLY A 290 -2.30 -12.10 3.02
C GLY A 290 -2.10 -12.32 4.53
N PHE A 291 -2.32 -11.30 5.37
CA PHE A 291 -2.22 -11.47 6.83
C PHE A 291 -3.42 -12.21 7.42
N THR A 292 -4.61 -12.03 6.85
CA THR A 292 -5.84 -12.74 7.26
C THR A 292 -5.70 -14.24 6.98
N ILE A 293 -5.31 -14.63 5.76
CA ILE A 293 -5.13 -16.06 5.44
C ILE A 293 -4.03 -16.69 6.29
N ARG A 294 -2.93 -15.97 6.55
CA ARG A 294 -1.89 -16.42 7.47
C ARG A 294 -2.42 -16.63 8.90
N GLY A 295 -3.30 -15.75 9.37
CA GLY A 295 -3.97 -15.86 10.67
C GLY A 295 -4.89 -17.10 10.73
N LEU A 296 -5.70 -17.32 9.70
CA LEU A 296 -6.58 -18.48 9.58
C LEU A 296 -5.80 -19.80 9.56
N LEU A 297 -4.71 -19.88 8.80
CA LEU A 297 -3.86 -21.08 8.74
C LEU A 297 -3.18 -21.35 10.10
N LYS A 298 -2.72 -20.30 10.80
CA LYS A 298 -2.18 -20.45 12.16
C LYS A 298 -3.23 -20.94 13.15
N ALA A 299 -4.45 -20.41 13.10
CA ALA A 299 -5.56 -20.83 13.95
C ALA A 299 -5.95 -22.29 13.68
N THR A 300 -6.05 -22.67 12.39
CA THR A 300 -6.29 -24.05 11.96
C THR A 300 -5.27 -25.00 12.56
N ARG A 301 -3.98 -24.63 12.53
CA ARG A 301 -2.91 -25.41 13.18
C ARG A 301 -3.04 -25.45 14.69
N ARG A 302 -3.30 -24.32 15.37
CA ARG A 302 -3.47 -24.26 16.84
C ARG A 302 -4.62 -25.14 17.34
N LEU A 303 -5.68 -25.25 16.55
CA LEU A 303 -6.87 -26.03 16.87
C LEU A 303 -6.78 -27.49 16.39
N ASN A 304 -5.62 -27.93 15.87
CA ASN A 304 -5.43 -29.26 15.28
C ASN A 304 -6.45 -29.61 14.19
N MET A 305 -6.81 -28.62 13.37
CA MET A 305 -7.78 -28.74 12.28
C MET A 305 -7.12 -28.77 10.89
N THR A 306 -5.85 -29.14 10.82
CA THR A 306 -5.14 -29.33 9.56
C THR A 306 -5.90 -30.36 8.70
N ASN A 307 -6.17 -30.05 7.44
CA ASN A 307 -6.98 -30.85 6.49
C ASN A 307 -8.51 -30.88 6.71
N HIS A 308 -9.05 -30.09 7.65
CA HIS A 308 -10.50 -30.01 7.83
C HIS A 308 -11.19 -29.08 6.83
N PHE A 309 -10.47 -28.10 6.30
CA PHE A 309 -11.01 -27.10 5.37
C PHE A 309 -10.14 -27.01 4.13
N LEU A 310 -10.79 -26.79 2.99
CA LEU A 310 -10.16 -26.38 1.74
C LEU A 310 -10.38 -24.87 1.57
N PHE A 311 -9.35 -24.06 1.80
CA PHE A 311 -9.42 -22.62 1.56
C PHE A 311 -9.25 -22.33 0.08
N LEU A 312 -10.28 -21.74 -0.55
CA LEU A 312 -10.24 -21.22 -1.91
C LEU A 312 -10.10 -19.70 -1.82
N GLY A 313 -8.93 -19.15 -2.16
CA GLY A 313 -8.65 -17.72 -2.12
C GLY A 313 -7.66 -17.31 -3.20
N ARG A 314 -7.36 -16.01 -3.26
CA ARG A 314 -6.30 -15.45 -4.11
C ARG A 314 -4.92 -15.63 -3.49
#